data_AF-A0A061RL77-F1
#
_entry.id   AF-A0A061RL77-F1
#
_cell.length_a   1.000
_cell.length_b   1.000
_cell.length_c   1.000
_cell.angle_alpha   90.00
_cell.angle_beta   90.00
_cell.angle_gamma   90.00
#
_symmetry.space_group_name_H-M   'P 1'
#
loop_
_entity.id
_entity.type
_entity.pdbx_description
1 polymer ?
#
loop_
_entity_poly.entity_id
_entity_poly.type
_entity_poly.pdbx_seq_one_letter_code
_entity_poly.pdbx_strand_id
1 'polypeptide(L)'
;MALNILLSGDCGGKILPLFKRVAAVEKSSGPFHALFCVGTFFPPSEPSEDSSDVSTELSEWIAAGEKAPVPTYFIGAYGRGSAKAMEALKGSGDCGLHYLGRSGVTDVGGLSVAFLCRHFRELDVAKLKMAADGAGDIDLLLTNQWPISILNGVPAPAHPKGLAVGAAPRSGCRVLDELADAMRPRYHLAAGEDIYFARPPYQNPDRGVGGHVTRFIGLAPFGNAAKQKSLHALKLVPMSKMEIATLLARPTDTTPYPFNFPTDGKACKRPPEEDIGAQTWRWEQAGGKRPRPAGKPIPGRPGVAKDAAATIYARNVPFAATEQDLEAFFSKIGQIVDIRRPGDDKGRPLGHCFVQYGSAGEAEAALQLNQQLLMGRPIGIEMAANRSSGPPAPSGKPVGSCWFCLSNPSCAVWLVASVGQEAYLALDKAPMHPQHCLIIPIEHFPSSLSLTPSARAEMLEYMAAVRRFYESKGCALVGFERFMRLRRMGGNHCHINLVPVDKERAALARGAFEEAAQGDGFSLTHLSSTDWNALRDAVGDEEFFVAFLPDGSMLYTQIGRDQKHPMDFGRRVLGQILGSPEKVHPKECMVSREEEEVLAQSFKDAFKDHDIA
;
A
#
# COMPACT_ATOMS: atom_id res chain seq x y z
N MET A 1 -30.09 -0.10 21.95
CA MET A 1 -31.29 0.09 21.11
C MET A 1 -30.92 -0.18 19.66
N ALA A 2 -31.83 -0.76 18.87
CA ALA A 2 -31.61 -1.00 17.46
C ALA A 2 -31.85 0.28 16.64
N LEU A 3 -31.00 0.54 15.66
CA LEU A 3 -31.09 1.65 14.73
C LEU A 3 -31.66 1.15 13.40
N ASN A 4 -32.66 1.85 12.89
CA ASN A 4 -33.11 1.70 11.51
C ASN A 4 -32.25 2.60 10.64
N ILE A 5 -31.49 2.02 9.70
CA ILE A 5 -30.69 2.77 8.74
C ILE A 5 -31.20 2.51 7.33
N LEU A 6 -31.07 3.52 6.47
CA LEU A 6 -31.35 3.44 5.06
C LEU A 6 -30.04 3.53 4.28
N LEU A 7 -29.94 2.78 3.18
CA LEU A 7 -28.76 2.75 2.33
C LEU A 7 -29.15 3.17 0.92
N SER A 8 -28.27 3.91 0.25
CA SER A 8 -28.39 4.27 -1.16
C SER A 8 -27.11 3.94 -1.92
N GLY A 9 -27.28 3.41 -3.14
CA GLY A 9 -26.19 3.28 -4.12
C GLY A 9 -25.81 4.62 -4.75
N ASP A 10 -25.25 4.59 -5.97
CA ASP A 10 -24.82 5.80 -6.69
C ASP A 10 -25.98 6.80 -6.86
N CYS A 11 -25.82 8.02 -6.33
CA CYS A 11 -26.80 9.10 -6.49
C CYS A 11 -26.62 9.83 -7.83
N GLY A 12 -25.37 10.00 -8.27
CA GLY A 12 -25.03 10.63 -9.55
C GLY A 12 -25.66 12.00 -9.76
N GLY A 13 -25.75 12.82 -8.70
CA GLY A 13 -26.39 14.14 -8.73
C GLY A 13 -27.91 14.17 -8.53
N LYS A 14 -28.61 13.03 -8.52
CA LYS A 14 -30.08 12.97 -8.35
C LYS A 14 -30.51 13.09 -6.87
N ILE A 15 -29.99 14.10 -6.17
CA ILE A 15 -30.06 14.21 -4.70
C ILE A 15 -31.46 14.66 -4.24
N LEU A 16 -32.04 15.69 -4.85
CA LEU A 16 -33.40 16.12 -4.50
C LEU A 16 -34.47 15.06 -4.82
N PRO A 17 -34.43 14.38 -5.98
CA PRO A 17 -35.28 13.21 -6.23
C PRO A 17 -35.09 12.09 -5.20
N LEU A 18 -33.85 11.82 -4.77
CA LEU A 18 -33.56 10.88 -3.71
C LEU A 18 -34.23 11.31 -2.40
N PHE A 19 -34.06 12.56 -1.96
CA PHE A 19 -34.70 13.08 -0.75
C PHE A 19 -36.22 12.98 -0.78
N LYS A 20 -36.85 13.32 -1.91
CA LYS A 20 -38.30 13.12 -2.08
C LYS A 20 -38.69 11.65 -1.89
N ARG A 21 -37.91 10.72 -2.43
CA ARG A 21 -38.15 9.28 -2.27
C ARG A 21 -37.92 8.82 -0.82
N VAL A 22 -36.87 9.31 -0.17
CA VAL A 22 -36.52 9.00 1.22
C VAL A 22 -37.62 9.51 2.16
N ALA A 23 -38.12 10.74 1.98
CA ALA A 23 -39.23 11.27 2.77
C ALA A 23 -40.51 10.41 2.66
N ALA A 24 -40.80 9.88 1.46
CA ALA A 24 -41.92 8.96 1.27
C ALA A 24 -41.69 7.62 1.99
N VAL A 25 -40.46 7.09 1.98
CA VAL A 25 -40.09 5.84 2.66
C VAL A 25 -40.06 6.02 4.18
N GLU A 26 -39.59 7.16 4.67
CA GLU A 26 -39.64 7.55 6.09
C GLU A 26 -41.09 7.55 6.60
N LYS A 27 -42.03 8.11 5.82
CA LYS A 27 -43.45 8.10 6.17
C LYS A 27 -44.06 6.70 6.21
N SER A 28 -43.63 5.79 5.33
CA SER A 28 -44.21 4.44 5.24
C SER A 28 -43.55 3.40 6.14
N SER A 29 -42.27 3.58 6.45
CA SER A 29 -41.42 2.52 7.01
C SER A 29 -40.38 3.02 8.01
N GLY A 30 -40.37 4.33 8.30
CA GLY A 30 -39.53 4.94 9.32
C GLY A 30 -40.05 4.72 10.76
N PRO A 31 -39.41 5.36 11.75
CA PRO A 31 -38.37 6.35 11.58
C PRO A 31 -36.98 5.76 11.27
N PHE A 32 -36.25 6.38 10.34
CA PHE A 32 -34.85 6.10 10.04
C PHE A 32 -33.91 7.06 10.80
N HIS A 33 -32.82 6.52 11.33
CA HIS A 33 -31.84 7.26 12.11
C HIS A 33 -30.72 7.84 11.25
N ALA A 34 -30.39 7.17 10.14
CA ALA A 34 -29.36 7.59 9.21
C ALA A 34 -29.63 7.05 7.80
N LEU A 35 -29.24 7.83 6.78
CA LEU A 35 -29.12 7.41 5.39
C LEU A 35 -27.64 7.39 5.00
N PHE A 36 -27.13 6.24 4.54
CA PHE A 36 -25.77 6.13 4.00
C PHE A 36 -25.78 6.03 2.48
N CYS A 37 -25.16 7.00 1.80
CA CYS A 37 -24.93 6.96 0.35
C CYS A 37 -23.50 6.46 0.08
N VAL A 38 -23.38 5.20 -0.37
CA VAL A 38 -22.10 4.48 -0.46
C VAL A 38 -21.44 4.55 -1.84
N GLY A 39 -22.13 5.12 -2.82
CA GLY A 39 -21.65 5.26 -4.19
C GLY A 39 -21.11 6.65 -4.53
N THR A 40 -21.07 6.92 -5.82
CA THR A 40 -20.74 8.21 -6.43
C THR A 40 -21.89 9.18 -6.17
N PHE A 41 -21.65 10.22 -5.37
CA PHE A 41 -22.69 11.15 -4.95
C PHE A 41 -23.01 12.20 -6.01
N PHE A 42 -21.97 12.72 -6.69
CA PHE A 42 -22.06 13.70 -7.78
C PHE A 42 -21.79 13.03 -9.14
N PRO A 43 -22.30 13.58 -10.26
CA PRO A 43 -22.09 13.00 -11.57
C PRO A 43 -20.60 13.03 -12.00
N PRO A 44 -20.12 12.08 -12.81
CA PRO A 44 -18.74 12.07 -13.31
C PRO A 44 -18.42 13.30 -14.19
N SER A 45 -17.14 13.65 -14.31
CA SER A 45 -16.64 14.86 -14.97
C SER A 45 -16.53 14.80 -16.50
N GLU A 46 -16.92 13.68 -17.13
CA GLU A 46 -16.92 13.48 -18.59
C GLU A 46 -17.94 14.40 -19.31
N PRO A 47 -17.73 14.76 -20.59
CA PRO A 47 -18.62 15.66 -21.32
C PRO A 47 -19.87 14.89 -21.77
N SER A 48 -21.04 15.31 -21.29
CA SER A 48 -22.31 14.99 -21.96
C SER A 48 -22.96 16.32 -22.37
N GLU A 49 -23.43 16.37 -23.61
CA GLU A 49 -23.93 17.57 -24.30
C GLU A 49 -25.27 18.08 -23.73
N ASP A 50 -25.95 17.27 -22.91
CA ASP A 50 -27.26 17.57 -22.35
C ASP A 50 -27.29 17.32 -20.83
N SER A 51 -26.94 18.31 -20.03
CA SER A 51 -27.54 18.43 -18.69
C SER A 51 -27.35 19.84 -18.15
N SER A 52 -28.46 20.54 -17.96
CA SER A 52 -28.55 21.68 -17.05
C SER A 52 -27.87 21.37 -15.72
N ASP A 53 -27.25 22.39 -15.15
CA ASP A 53 -26.25 22.33 -14.09
C ASP A 53 -26.79 21.72 -12.77
N VAL A 54 -26.82 20.38 -12.68
CA VAL A 54 -27.26 19.59 -11.49
C VAL A 54 -26.48 19.99 -10.21
N SER A 55 -25.30 20.59 -10.39
CA SER A 55 -24.48 21.13 -9.30
C SER A 55 -25.06 22.37 -8.63
N THR A 56 -25.86 23.13 -9.38
CA THR A 56 -26.45 24.38 -8.92
C THR A 56 -27.68 24.11 -8.06
N GLU A 57 -28.51 23.12 -8.40
CA GLU A 57 -29.72 22.77 -7.63
C GLU A 57 -29.42 22.40 -6.16
N LEU A 58 -28.39 21.59 -5.89
CA LEU A 58 -28.05 21.23 -4.51
C LEU A 58 -27.51 22.43 -3.73
N SER A 59 -26.65 23.24 -4.36
CA SER A 59 -26.10 24.43 -3.71
C SER A 59 -27.19 25.47 -3.40
N GLU A 60 -28.17 25.63 -4.28
CA GLU A 60 -29.34 26.48 -4.07
C GLU A 60 -30.25 25.94 -2.98
N TRP A 61 -30.48 24.62 -2.96
CA TRP A 61 -31.25 23.95 -1.91
C TRP A 61 -30.59 24.13 -0.53
N ILE A 62 -29.27 24.00 -0.44
CA ILE A 62 -28.51 24.28 0.79
C ILE A 62 -28.61 25.76 1.17
N ALA A 63 -28.44 26.67 0.20
CA ALA A 63 -28.53 28.11 0.42
C ALA A 63 -29.94 28.56 0.85
N ALA A 64 -30.98 27.86 0.40
CA ALA A 64 -32.36 28.08 0.81
C ALA A 64 -32.66 27.61 2.25
N GLY A 65 -31.70 26.98 2.93
CA GLY A 65 -31.86 26.51 4.31
C GLY A 65 -32.72 25.25 4.45
N GLU A 66 -32.90 24.50 3.35
CA GLU A 66 -33.64 23.25 3.35
C GLU A 66 -32.89 22.14 4.10
N LYS A 67 -33.63 21.13 4.57
CA LYS A 67 -33.07 20.04 5.40
C LYS A 67 -33.34 18.66 4.82
N ALA A 68 -32.35 17.78 4.96
CA ALA A 68 -32.47 16.40 4.52
C ALA A 68 -33.56 15.71 5.36
N PRO A 69 -34.40 14.85 4.75
CA PRO A 69 -35.51 14.19 5.45
C PRO A 69 -35.03 13.23 6.55
N VAL A 70 -33.80 12.72 6.43
CA VAL A 70 -33.11 11.85 7.38
C VAL A 70 -31.64 12.31 7.39
N PRO A 71 -30.93 12.30 8.54
CA PRO A 71 -29.49 12.57 8.59
C PRO A 71 -28.75 11.72 7.54
N THR A 72 -28.17 12.38 6.56
CA THR A 72 -27.64 11.74 5.35
C THR A 72 -26.12 11.83 5.32
N TYR A 73 -25.48 10.68 5.44
CA TYR A 73 -24.04 10.51 5.39
C TYR A 73 -23.64 10.00 4.01
N PHE A 74 -22.63 10.62 3.40
CA PHE A 74 -22.20 10.21 2.06
C PHE A 74 -20.68 10.17 1.92
N ILE A 75 -20.22 9.26 1.06
CA ILE A 75 -18.88 9.27 0.48
C ILE A 75 -18.96 9.68 -0.98
N GLY A 76 -17.80 9.96 -1.59
CA GLY A 76 -17.72 10.26 -3.02
C GLY A 76 -18.06 11.70 -3.40
N ALA A 77 -17.51 12.66 -2.65
CA ALA A 77 -17.59 14.10 -2.96
C ALA A 77 -16.68 14.54 -4.13
N TYR A 78 -16.73 13.80 -5.25
CA TYR A 78 -15.96 14.08 -6.46
C TYR A 78 -16.89 14.04 -7.68
N GLY A 79 -16.49 14.73 -8.75
CA GLY A 79 -17.28 14.83 -9.97
C GLY A 79 -17.71 16.26 -10.27
N ARG A 80 -18.52 16.42 -11.31
CA ARG A 80 -19.00 17.72 -11.76
C ARG A 80 -19.83 18.36 -10.65
N GLY A 81 -19.43 19.56 -10.23
CA GLY A 81 -20.20 20.34 -9.26
C GLY A 81 -19.95 20.06 -7.79
N SER A 82 -19.14 19.05 -7.48
CA SER A 82 -18.87 18.70 -6.09
C SER A 82 -18.19 19.85 -5.35
N ALA A 83 -17.26 20.57 -5.98
CA ALA A 83 -16.57 21.71 -5.35
C ALA A 83 -17.54 22.81 -4.87
N LYS A 84 -18.48 23.24 -5.73
CA LYS A 84 -19.48 24.26 -5.40
C LYS A 84 -20.43 23.80 -4.29
N ALA A 85 -20.92 22.56 -4.40
CA ALA A 85 -21.79 21.97 -3.39
C ALA A 85 -21.10 21.78 -2.03
N MET A 86 -19.83 21.34 -2.03
CA MET A 86 -19.05 21.16 -0.80
C MET A 86 -18.73 22.50 -0.13
N GLU A 87 -18.51 23.57 -0.91
CA GLU A 87 -18.32 24.90 -0.36
C GLU A 87 -19.62 25.44 0.26
N ALA A 88 -20.76 25.26 -0.41
CA ALA A 88 -22.07 25.59 0.15
C ALA A 88 -22.34 24.82 1.45
N LEU A 89 -21.96 23.53 1.52
CA LEU A 89 -22.14 22.70 2.70
C LEU A 89 -21.31 23.20 3.90
N LYS A 90 -20.07 23.67 3.69
CA LYS A 90 -19.23 24.24 4.76
C LYS A 90 -19.83 25.53 5.35
N GLY A 91 -20.45 26.34 4.50
CA GLY A 91 -21.09 27.61 4.90
C GLY A 91 -22.51 27.44 5.46
N SER A 92 -23.09 26.25 5.33
CA SER A 92 -24.44 25.95 5.83
C SER A 92 -24.42 25.53 7.30
N GLY A 93 -25.49 25.85 8.03
CA GLY A 93 -25.76 25.22 9.33
C GLY A 93 -26.10 23.73 9.19
N ASP A 94 -26.68 23.13 10.22
CA ASP A 94 -27.11 21.72 10.17
C ASP A 94 -28.30 21.51 9.20
N CYS A 95 -27.97 21.25 7.93
CA CYS A 95 -28.88 20.87 6.86
C CYS A 95 -29.11 19.34 6.78
N GLY A 96 -28.55 18.56 7.71
CA GLY A 96 -28.68 17.10 7.75
C GLY A 96 -27.88 16.34 6.68
N LEU A 97 -26.95 17.01 5.97
CA LEU A 97 -26.01 16.40 5.04
C LEU A 97 -24.61 16.34 5.67
N HIS A 98 -24.02 15.15 5.70
CA HIS A 98 -22.73 14.90 6.33
C HIS A 98 -21.79 14.20 5.35
N TYR A 99 -20.79 14.94 4.87
CA TYR A 99 -19.70 14.33 4.10
C TYR A 99 -18.74 13.61 5.04
N LEU A 100 -18.62 12.29 4.88
CA LEU A 100 -17.76 11.47 5.76
C LEU A 100 -16.27 11.70 5.48
N GLY A 101 -15.90 12.07 4.26
CA GLY A 101 -14.51 12.20 3.84
C GLY A 101 -14.09 11.16 2.79
N ARG A 102 -12.78 11.10 2.56
CA ARG A 102 -12.15 10.14 1.64
C ARG A 102 -12.03 8.75 2.25
N SER A 103 -11.62 8.71 3.52
CA SER A 103 -11.44 7.48 4.30
C SER A 103 -11.53 7.81 5.79
N GLY A 104 -11.97 6.86 6.59
CA GLY A 104 -11.95 7.00 8.05
C GLY A 104 -12.86 6.01 8.76
N VAL A 105 -12.86 6.10 10.10
CA VAL A 105 -13.80 5.40 10.98
C VAL A 105 -14.52 6.47 11.80
N THR A 106 -15.84 6.35 11.91
CA THR A 106 -16.68 7.29 12.65
C THR A 106 -17.78 6.56 13.43
N ASP A 107 -18.33 7.20 14.45
CA ASP A 107 -19.50 6.70 15.18
C ASP A 107 -20.77 7.36 14.63
N VAL A 108 -21.76 6.54 14.26
CA VAL A 108 -23.10 7.04 13.88
C VAL A 108 -24.15 6.34 14.73
N GLY A 109 -24.61 7.05 15.78
CA GLY A 109 -25.62 6.53 16.69
C GLY A 109 -25.16 5.34 17.54
N GLY A 110 -23.85 5.17 17.72
CA GLY A 110 -23.25 4.01 18.35
C GLY A 110 -22.80 2.89 17.39
N LEU A 111 -23.01 3.04 16.08
CA LEU A 111 -22.46 2.13 15.07
C LEU A 111 -21.05 2.57 14.69
N SER A 112 -20.11 1.64 14.71
CA SER A 112 -18.77 1.87 14.16
C SER A 112 -18.80 1.77 12.63
N VAL A 113 -18.60 2.88 11.94
CA VAL A 113 -18.71 3.00 10.49
C VAL A 113 -17.35 3.33 9.89
N ALA A 114 -16.73 2.34 9.25
CA ALA A 114 -15.57 2.53 8.39
C ALA A 114 -15.99 2.87 6.96
N PHE A 115 -15.23 3.72 6.28
CA PHE A 115 -15.54 4.09 4.90
C PHE A 115 -14.27 4.33 4.08
N LEU A 116 -14.34 4.01 2.78
CA LEU A 116 -13.30 4.24 1.80
C LEU A 116 -13.92 4.63 0.45
N CYS A 117 -13.68 5.86 0.00
CA CYS A 117 -14.15 6.35 -1.29
C CYS A 117 -13.27 5.82 -2.44
N ARG A 118 -13.72 5.96 -3.69
CA ARG A 118 -13.00 5.46 -4.89
C ARG A 118 -11.59 6.05 -5.10
N HIS A 119 -11.41 7.34 -4.81
CA HIS A 119 -10.15 8.06 -5.03
C HIS A 119 -9.32 8.04 -3.74
N PHE A 120 -8.96 6.84 -3.29
CA PHE A 120 -8.17 6.61 -2.09
C PHE A 120 -6.68 6.51 -2.40
N ARG A 121 -5.84 6.88 -1.43
CA ARG A 121 -4.38 6.69 -1.44
C ARG A 121 -4.01 5.44 -0.63
N GLU A 122 -2.80 4.93 -0.81
CA GLU A 122 -2.31 3.80 0.00
C GLU A 122 -2.30 4.12 1.50
N LEU A 123 -1.96 5.35 1.87
CA LEU A 123 -2.02 5.82 3.27
C LEU A 123 -3.44 5.76 3.86
N ASP A 124 -4.45 6.07 3.05
CA ASP A 124 -5.85 6.04 3.49
C ASP A 124 -6.25 4.60 3.89
N VAL A 125 -5.73 3.61 3.15
CA VAL A 125 -5.92 2.17 3.44
C VAL A 125 -5.11 1.74 4.65
N ALA A 126 -3.85 2.17 4.76
CA ALA A 126 -2.98 1.85 5.88
C ALA A 126 -3.57 2.37 7.21
N LYS A 127 -4.02 3.64 7.23
CA LYS A 127 -4.70 4.24 8.39
C LYS A 127 -5.94 3.46 8.80
N LEU A 128 -6.73 3.03 7.82
CA LEU A 128 -7.88 2.17 8.09
C LEU A 128 -7.45 0.82 8.68
N LYS A 129 -6.48 0.11 8.08
CA LYS A 129 -6.00 -1.17 8.63
C LYS A 129 -5.45 -1.03 10.05
N MET A 130 -4.70 0.04 10.34
CA MET A 130 -4.24 0.34 11.70
C MET A 130 -5.41 0.63 12.65
N ALA A 131 -6.43 1.35 12.16
CA ALA A 131 -7.66 1.55 12.92
C ALA A 131 -8.40 0.22 13.15
N ALA A 132 -8.35 -0.75 12.23
CA ALA A 132 -8.94 -2.07 12.44
C ALA A 132 -8.30 -2.81 13.63
N ASP A 133 -6.99 -2.67 13.80
CA ASP A 133 -6.25 -3.31 14.90
C ASP A 133 -6.54 -2.64 16.27
N GLY A 134 -6.99 -1.38 16.28
CA GLY A 134 -7.27 -0.61 17.51
C GLY A 134 -8.74 -0.28 17.80
N ALA A 135 -9.63 -0.28 16.80
CA ALA A 135 -11.00 0.24 16.90
C ALA A 135 -12.02 -0.78 17.42
N GLY A 136 -11.64 -2.04 17.60
CA GLY A 136 -12.59 -3.11 17.89
C GLY A 136 -13.57 -3.35 16.73
N ASP A 137 -14.68 -4.01 17.02
CA ASP A 137 -15.68 -4.48 16.05
C ASP A 137 -16.23 -3.38 15.12
N ILE A 138 -16.11 -3.56 13.80
CA ILE A 138 -16.68 -2.65 12.78
C ILE A 138 -18.09 -3.11 12.38
N ASP A 139 -19.10 -2.28 12.64
CA ASP A 139 -20.48 -2.56 12.24
C ASP A 139 -20.67 -2.48 10.72
N LEU A 140 -20.20 -1.38 10.12
CA LEU A 140 -20.41 -1.05 8.70
C LEU A 140 -19.08 -0.70 8.03
N LEU A 141 -18.81 -1.29 6.87
CA LEU A 141 -17.79 -0.85 5.93
C LEU A 141 -18.46 -0.32 4.65
N LEU A 142 -18.27 0.96 4.35
CA LEU A 142 -18.83 1.63 3.17
C LEU A 142 -17.75 1.80 2.09
N THR A 143 -17.94 1.21 0.92
CA THR A 143 -16.97 1.35 -0.19
C THR A 143 -17.65 1.73 -1.49
N ASN A 144 -17.00 2.55 -2.30
CA ASN A 144 -17.54 2.85 -3.64
C ASN A 144 -17.45 1.65 -4.59
N GLN A 145 -16.40 0.84 -4.45
CA GLN A 145 -16.08 -0.30 -5.30
C GLN A 145 -16.32 -1.63 -4.56
N TRP A 146 -16.41 -2.73 -5.31
CA TRP A 146 -16.49 -4.09 -4.75
C TRP A 146 -15.10 -4.67 -4.48
N PRO A 147 -14.93 -5.55 -3.48
CA PRO A 147 -13.75 -6.40 -3.39
C PRO A 147 -13.65 -7.32 -4.61
N ILE A 148 -12.46 -7.48 -5.17
CA ILE A 148 -12.27 -8.27 -6.40
C ILE A 148 -12.64 -9.74 -6.19
N SER A 149 -12.43 -10.26 -4.98
CA SER A 149 -12.67 -11.66 -4.64
C SER A 149 -14.04 -11.93 -4.03
N ILE A 150 -14.93 -10.93 -3.94
CA ILE A 150 -16.18 -11.02 -3.16
C ILE A 150 -17.13 -12.13 -3.64
N LEU A 151 -17.06 -12.51 -4.92
CA LEU A 151 -17.91 -13.55 -5.51
C LEU A 151 -17.37 -14.96 -5.30
N ASN A 152 -16.16 -15.10 -4.76
CA ASN A 152 -15.60 -16.42 -4.51
C ASN A 152 -16.43 -17.17 -3.45
N GLY A 153 -16.63 -18.47 -3.70
CA GLY A 153 -17.43 -19.35 -2.84
C GLY A 153 -18.95 -19.12 -2.90
N VAL A 154 -19.44 -18.20 -3.74
CA VAL A 154 -20.88 -18.00 -3.95
C VAL A 154 -21.42 -19.12 -4.86
N PRO A 155 -22.45 -19.87 -4.44
CA PRO A 155 -23.02 -20.94 -5.26
C PRO A 155 -23.73 -20.37 -6.49
N ALA A 156 -23.72 -21.09 -7.61
CA ALA A 156 -24.25 -20.61 -8.89
C ALA A 156 -25.69 -20.03 -8.82
N PRO A 157 -26.65 -20.62 -8.07
CA PRO A 157 -28.01 -20.05 -7.94
C PRO A 157 -28.05 -18.69 -7.22
N ALA A 158 -27.05 -18.39 -6.39
CA ALA A 158 -26.93 -17.16 -5.62
C ALA A 158 -25.97 -16.15 -6.27
N HIS A 159 -25.46 -16.40 -7.48
CA HIS A 159 -24.57 -15.47 -8.17
C HIS A 159 -25.34 -14.21 -8.63
N PRO A 160 -24.71 -13.01 -8.64
CA PRO A 160 -25.36 -11.80 -9.12
C PRO A 160 -25.88 -11.94 -10.56
N LYS A 161 -27.14 -11.56 -10.77
CA LYS A 161 -27.74 -11.49 -12.11
C LYS A 161 -27.06 -10.38 -12.91
N GLY A 162 -26.58 -10.70 -14.10
CA GLY A 162 -25.84 -9.76 -14.96
C GLY A 162 -24.32 -9.89 -14.88
N LEU A 163 -23.80 -10.74 -13.99
CA LEU A 163 -22.38 -11.11 -13.95
C LEU A 163 -22.22 -12.61 -14.21
N ALA A 164 -21.31 -12.96 -15.13
CA ALA A 164 -21.02 -14.36 -15.43
C ALA A 164 -20.39 -15.07 -14.21
N VAL A 165 -20.73 -16.34 -14.00
CA VAL A 165 -20.17 -17.15 -12.90
C VAL A 165 -18.65 -17.25 -13.08
N GLY A 166 -17.90 -16.85 -12.05
CA GLY A 166 -16.43 -16.84 -12.08
C GLY A 166 -15.81 -15.58 -12.70
N ALA A 167 -16.62 -14.63 -13.19
CA ALA A 167 -16.10 -13.32 -13.57
C ALA A 167 -15.87 -12.43 -12.33
N ALA A 168 -14.77 -11.70 -12.34
CA ALA A 168 -14.51 -10.67 -11.33
C ALA A 168 -15.49 -9.48 -11.52
N PRO A 169 -15.87 -8.78 -10.42
CA PRO A 169 -16.62 -7.52 -10.51
C PRO A 169 -15.86 -6.48 -11.34
N ARG A 170 -16.57 -5.66 -12.14
CA ARG A 170 -15.97 -4.63 -13.01
C ARG A 170 -15.24 -3.54 -12.22
N SER A 171 -15.79 -3.17 -11.08
CA SER A 171 -15.23 -2.27 -10.07
C SER A 171 -14.29 -2.99 -9.10
N GLY A 172 -14.07 -4.30 -9.26
CA GLY A 172 -13.33 -5.16 -8.34
C GLY A 172 -11.95 -4.61 -7.98
N CYS A 173 -11.67 -4.45 -6.68
CA CYS A 173 -10.43 -3.92 -6.17
C CYS A 173 -9.77 -4.86 -5.16
N ARG A 174 -8.49 -5.21 -5.37
CA ARG A 174 -7.70 -6.08 -4.46
C ARG A 174 -7.49 -5.44 -3.09
N VAL A 175 -7.31 -4.12 -3.04
CA VAL A 175 -7.16 -3.39 -1.78
C VAL A 175 -8.38 -3.58 -0.88
N LEU A 176 -9.58 -3.69 -1.46
CA LEU A 176 -10.80 -3.92 -0.72
C LEU A 176 -10.93 -5.37 -0.21
N ASP A 177 -10.26 -6.35 -0.81
CA ASP A 177 -10.14 -7.70 -0.22
C ASP A 177 -9.36 -7.61 1.10
N GLU A 178 -8.20 -6.94 1.07
CA GLU A 178 -7.32 -6.79 2.23
C GLU A 178 -7.97 -5.95 3.33
N LEU A 179 -8.71 -4.91 2.95
CA LEU A 179 -9.43 -4.07 3.90
C LEU A 179 -10.59 -4.83 4.55
N ALA A 180 -11.35 -5.60 3.78
CA ALA A 180 -12.42 -6.44 4.33
C ALA A 180 -11.89 -7.56 5.23
N ASP A 181 -10.72 -8.14 4.91
CA ASP A 181 -10.01 -9.10 5.78
C ASP A 181 -9.56 -8.47 7.10
N ALA A 182 -8.99 -7.26 7.05
CA ALA A 182 -8.52 -6.56 8.23
C ALA A 182 -9.68 -6.13 9.14
N MET A 183 -10.70 -5.47 8.56
CA MET A 183 -11.80 -4.84 9.29
C MET A 183 -12.85 -5.83 9.79
N ARG A 184 -13.01 -6.97 9.09
CA ARG A 184 -14.05 -7.98 9.34
C ARG A 184 -15.41 -7.33 9.64
N PRO A 185 -15.93 -6.43 8.79
CA PRO A 185 -17.13 -5.67 9.12
C PRO A 185 -18.34 -6.60 9.23
N ARG A 186 -19.31 -6.31 10.08
CA ARG A 186 -20.57 -7.09 10.11
C ARG A 186 -21.37 -6.91 8.82
N TYR A 187 -21.36 -5.70 8.25
CA TYR A 187 -21.91 -5.41 6.94
C TYR A 187 -20.89 -4.68 6.07
N HIS A 188 -20.70 -5.16 4.84
CA HIS A 188 -19.92 -4.47 3.81
C HIS A 188 -20.87 -3.99 2.73
N LEU A 189 -20.99 -2.67 2.60
CA LEU A 189 -21.92 -2.00 1.70
C LEU A 189 -21.14 -1.36 0.55
N ALA A 190 -21.50 -1.69 -0.68
CA ALA A 190 -20.77 -1.24 -1.87
C ALA A 190 -21.66 -0.77 -3.02
N ALA A 191 -21.10 0.00 -3.94
CA ALA A 191 -21.76 0.45 -5.18
C ALA A 191 -20.87 0.16 -6.41
N GLY A 192 -21.05 0.84 -7.54
CA GLY A 192 -20.09 0.82 -8.66
C GLY A 192 -20.17 -0.35 -9.65
N GLU A 193 -20.91 -1.43 -9.36
CA GLU A 193 -21.22 -2.51 -10.31
C GLU A 193 -22.50 -2.28 -11.14
N ASP A 194 -23.21 -1.18 -10.90
CA ASP A 194 -24.51 -0.86 -11.48
C ASP A 194 -25.64 -1.88 -11.18
N ILE A 195 -25.40 -2.82 -10.27
CA ILE A 195 -26.35 -3.88 -9.93
C ILE A 195 -26.62 -3.98 -8.43
N TYR A 196 -27.80 -4.47 -8.09
CA TYR A 196 -28.12 -4.91 -6.73
C TYR A 196 -27.69 -6.35 -6.53
N PHE A 197 -26.95 -6.59 -5.46
CA PHE A 197 -26.56 -7.93 -5.04
C PHE A 197 -26.48 -8.03 -3.52
N ALA A 198 -27.34 -8.86 -2.93
CA ALA A 198 -27.19 -9.30 -1.55
C ALA A 198 -26.50 -10.66 -1.55
N ARG A 199 -25.22 -10.68 -1.18
CA ARG A 199 -24.44 -11.91 -1.09
C ARG A 199 -24.93 -12.74 0.10
N PRO A 200 -25.03 -14.08 -0.01
CA PRO A 200 -25.09 -14.92 1.17
C PRO A 200 -23.94 -14.57 2.13
N PRO A 201 -24.13 -14.63 3.45
CA PRO A 201 -23.10 -14.24 4.40
C PRO A 201 -21.84 -15.10 4.23
N TYR A 202 -20.66 -14.53 4.50
CA TYR A 202 -19.44 -15.34 4.64
C TYR A 202 -18.92 -15.35 6.06
N GLN A 203 -18.29 -16.46 6.41
CA GLN A 203 -17.67 -16.66 7.70
C GLN A 203 -16.28 -16.01 7.74
N ASN A 204 -16.03 -15.09 8.67
CA ASN A 204 -14.68 -14.55 8.89
C ASN A 204 -13.79 -15.58 9.60
N PRO A 205 -12.46 -15.55 9.35
CA PRO A 205 -11.50 -16.33 10.11
C PRO A 205 -11.59 -16.02 11.61
N ASP A 206 -11.46 -17.04 12.44
CA ASP A 206 -11.33 -16.84 13.88
C ASP A 206 -9.93 -16.33 14.21
N ARG A 207 -9.85 -15.17 14.86
CA ARG A 207 -8.60 -14.55 15.33
C ARG A 207 -8.56 -14.45 16.87
N GLY A 208 -9.24 -15.38 17.57
CA GLY A 208 -9.21 -15.48 19.04
C GLY A 208 -10.42 -14.87 19.76
N VAL A 209 -11.34 -14.24 19.04
CA VAL A 209 -12.56 -13.60 19.58
C VAL A 209 -13.84 -14.26 19.03
N GLY A 210 -13.69 -15.35 18.27
CA GLY A 210 -14.78 -15.96 17.49
C GLY A 210 -14.92 -15.29 16.12
N GLY A 211 -15.17 -16.11 15.10
CA GLY A 211 -15.48 -15.61 13.76
C GLY A 211 -16.97 -15.28 13.66
N HIS A 212 -17.34 -14.00 13.56
CA HIS A 212 -18.68 -13.59 13.13
C HIS A 212 -18.81 -13.62 11.61
N VAL A 213 -20.03 -13.51 11.09
CA VAL A 213 -20.29 -13.46 9.65
C VAL A 213 -20.38 -12.04 9.13
N THR A 214 -19.85 -11.81 7.92
CA THR A 214 -20.03 -10.55 7.18
C THR A 214 -21.13 -10.71 6.14
N ARG A 215 -22.00 -9.70 6.03
CA ARG A 215 -23.04 -9.59 5.00
C ARG A 215 -22.63 -8.52 3.98
N PHE A 216 -22.42 -8.93 2.74
CA PHE A 216 -22.09 -8.01 1.65
C PHE A 216 -23.35 -7.60 0.87
N ILE A 217 -23.52 -6.29 0.65
CA ILE A 217 -24.63 -5.74 -0.13
C ILE A 217 -24.07 -4.73 -1.15
N GLY A 218 -24.16 -5.09 -2.42
CA GLY A 218 -24.00 -4.18 -3.55
C GLY A 218 -25.32 -3.50 -3.90
N LEU A 219 -25.32 -2.18 -4.06
CA LEU A 219 -26.50 -1.39 -4.40
C LEU A 219 -26.44 -0.88 -5.85
N ALA A 220 -27.58 -0.92 -6.54
CA ALA A 220 -27.71 -0.34 -7.87
C ALA A 220 -27.81 1.20 -7.80
N PRO A 221 -27.51 1.92 -8.90
CA PRO A 221 -27.66 3.37 -9.00
C PRO A 221 -29.10 3.82 -8.76
N PHE A 222 -29.26 4.98 -8.13
CA PHE A 222 -30.57 5.58 -7.91
C PHE A 222 -31.24 5.97 -9.24
N GLY A 223 -32.47 5.49 -9.43
CA GLY A 223 -33.20 5.67 -10.67
C GLY A 223 -32.62 4.87 -11.85
N ASN A 224 -31.99 3.71 -11.58
CA ASN A 224 -31.53 2.80 -12.63
C ASN A 224 -32.68 2.28 -13.49
N ALA A 225 -32.43 2.11 -14.80
CA ALA A 225 -33.43 1.64 -15.77
C ALA A 225 -33.91 0.20 -15.50
N ALA A 226 -33.04 -0.63 -14.91
CA ALA A 226 -33.33 -2.02 -14.57
C ALA A 226 -34.26 -2.18 -13.35
N LYS A 227 -34.69 -1.07 -12.71
CA LYS A 227 -35.52 -1.05 -11.49
C LYS A 227 -34.99 -1.95 -10.36
N GLN A 228 -33.68 -2.17 -10.33
CA GLN A 228 -33.01 -2.90 -9.26
C GLN A 228 -32.97 -2.06 -7.99
N LYS A 229 -32.83 -2.73 -6.84
CA LYS A 229 -32.86 -2.07 -5.53
C LYS A 229 -31.68 -1.11 -5.39
N SER A 230 -31.97 0.18 -5.48
CA SER A 230 -31.03 1.26 -5.19
C SER A 230 -31.13 1.75 -3.75
N LEU A 231 -32.23 1.43 -3.07
CA LEU A 231 -32.45 1.71 -1.65
C LEU A 231 -32.61 0.40 -0.87
N HIS A 232 -32.00 0.33 0.30
CA HIS A 232 -32.09 -0.84 1.18
C HIS A 232 -32.15 -0.42 2.65
N ALA A 233 -33.13 -0.93 3.39
CA ALA A 233 -33.30 -0.63 4.81
C ALA A 233 -32.73 -1.77 5.66
N LEU A 234 -31.99 -1.43 6.72
CA LEU A 234 -31.48 -2.38 7.70
C LEU A 234 -31.87 -1.94 9.11
N LYS A 235 -32.15 -2.91 9.98
CA LYS A 235 -32.30 -2.69 11.42
C LYS A 235 -31.12 -3.32 12.13
N LEU A 236 -30.27 -2.49 12.73
CA LEU A 236 -28.99 -2.89 13.30
C LEU A 236 -28.92 -2.61 14.78
N VAL A 237 -28.45 -3.59 15.55
CA VAL A 237 -27.96 -3.37 16.91
C VAL A 237 -26.44 -3.27 16.82
N PRO A 238 -25.80 -2.21 17.33
CA PRO A 238 -24.34 -2.11 17.34
C PRO A 238 -23.68 -3.34 17.93
N MET A 239 -22.57 -3.80 17.34
CA MET A 239 -21.84 -5.00 17.78
C MET A 239 -21.45 -4.92 19.25
N SER A 240 -21.02 -3.75 19.72
CA SER A 240 -20.70 -3.46 21.13
C SER A 240 -21.86 -3.69 22.10
N LYS A 241 -23.10 -3.78 21.61
CA LYS A 241 -24.34 -3.96 22.39
C LYS A 241 -25.05 -5.29 22.09
N MET A 242 -24.42 -6.18 21.32
CA MET A 242 -24.97 -7.49 20.99
C MET A 242 -24.49 -8.57 21.95
N GLU A 243 -25.33 -9.57 22.20
CA GLU A 243 -24.86 -10.80 22.85
C GLU A 243 -23.92 -11.56 21.91
N ILE A 244 -22.80 -12.05 22.46
CA ILE A 244 -21.77 -12.80 21.73
C ILE A 244 -22.38 -13.98 20.96
N ALA A 245 -23.31 -14.72 21.58
CA ALA A 245 -24.00 -15.85 20.93
C ALA A 245 -24.76 -15.42 19.67
N THR A 246 -25.41 -14.25 19.68
CA THR A 246 -26.12 -13.70 18.53
C THR A 246 -25.15 -13.20 17.47
N LEU A 247 -24.02 -12.60 17.88
CA LEU A 247 -22.99 -12.10 16.97
C LEU A 247 -22.29 -13.24 16.19
N LEU A 248 -22.03 -14.36 16.88
CA LEU A 248 -21.38 -15.55 16.33
C LEU A 248 -22.35 -16.52 15.64
N ALA A 249 -23.66 -16.25 15.67
CA ALA A 249 -24.66 -17.08 15.02
C ALA A 249 -24.42 -17.17 13.51
N ARG A 250 -24.40 -18.41 12.99
CA ARG A 250 -24.14 -18.70 11.58
C ARG A 250 -25.44 -19.05 10.85
N PRO A 251 -25.91 -18.20 9.93
CA PRO A 251 -27.02 -18.55 9.04
C PRO A 251 -26.74 -19.83 8.24
N THR A 252 -27.78 -20.55 7.85
CA THR A 252 -27.66 -21.83 7.12
C THR A 252 -27.09 -21.68 5.71
N ASP A 253 -27.22 -20.49 5.12
CA ASP A 253 -26.68 -20.12 3.80
C ASP A 253 -25.27 -19.52 3.87
N THR A 254 -24.58 -19.64 5.02
CA THR A 254 -23.22 -19.12 5.18
C THR A 254 -22.26 -19.82 4.23
N THR A 255 -21.56 -19.01 3.46
CA THR A 255 -20.55 -19.43 2.48
C THR A 255 -19.14 -19.37 3.07
N PRO A 256 -18.17 -20.06 2.44
CA PRO A 256 -16.77 -19.93 2.80
C PRO A 256 -16.27 -18.48 2.67
N TYR A 257 -15.18 -18.22 3.40
CA TYR A 257 -14.47 -16.96 3.34
C TYR A 257 -13.99 -16.64 1.91
N PRO A 258 -14.36 -15.50 1.31
CA PRO A 258 -14.10 -15.22 -0.10
C PRO A 258 -12.64 -14.86 -0.40
N PHE A 259 -11.90 -14.39 0.60
CA PHE A 259 -10.56 -13.82 0.41
C PHE A 259 -9.41 -14.86 0.54
N ASN A 260 -9.72 -16.14 0.80
CA ASN A 260 -8.73 -17.25 0.83
C ASN A 260 -9.15 -18.41 -0.07
N PHE A 261 -8.23 -18.91 -0.92
CA PHE A 261 -8.35 -20.21 -1.59
C PHE A 261 -6.97 -20.92 -1.69
N PRO A 262 -6.95 -22.27 -1.85
CA PRO A 262 -6.21 -23.21 -0.99
C PRO A 262 -4.72 -23.41 -1.31
N THR A 263 -3.99 -23.83 -0.29
CA THR A 263 -2.86 -24.75 -0.41
C THR A 263 -3.36 -26.09 -0.93
N ASP A 264 -2.70 -26.65 -1.94
CA ASP A 264 -3.06 -27.97 -2.48
C ASP A 264 -3.02 -29.06 -1.40
N GLY A 265 -4.21 -29.55 -1.03
CA GLY A 265 -4.53 -30.92 -0.64
C GLY A 265 -3.69 -31.62 0.43
N LYS A 266 -4.11 -31.51 1.70
CA LYS A 266 -4.38 -32.64 2.63
C LYS A 266 -4.80 -32.10 4.01
N ALA A 267 -6.03 -32.43 4.41
CA ALA A 267 -6.57 -32.13 5.72
C ALA A 267 -5.89 -32.96 6.83
N CYS A 268 -5.91 -32.36 8.01
CA CYS A 268 -5.16 -32.66 9.23
C CYS A 268 -5.43 -34.04 9.84
N LYS A 269 -4.36 -34.71 10.30
CA LYS A 269 -4.43 -35.55 11.51
C LYS A 269 -3.73 -34.79 12.63
N ARG A 270 -4.47 -34.48 13.69
CA ARG A 270 -3.97 -33.87 14.94
C ARG A 270 -3.30 -34.96 15.78
N PRO A 271 -2.13 -34.70 16.38
CA PRO A 271 -1.92 -35.15 17.76
C PRO A 271 -1.18 -34.07 18.59
N PRO A 272 -0.86 -34.29 19.87
CA PRO A 272 -1.53 -33.61 20.97
C PRO A 272 -0.67 -32.51 21.60
N GLU A 273 -1.33 -31.74 22.44
CA GLU A 273 -0.80 -30.74 23.35
C GLU A 273 0.28 -31.32 24.26
N GLU A 274 1.50 -30.79 24.19
CA GLU A 274 2.50 -30.90 25.24
C GLU A 274 3.31 -29.60 25.33
N ASP A 275 3.32 -29.08 26.54
CA ASP A 275 3.90 -27.85 27.05
C ASP A 275 5.40 -28.03 27.28
N ILE A 276 6.27 -27.24 26.64
CA ILE A 276 7.66 -27.04 27.11
C ILE A 276 8.14 -25.64 26.71
N GLY A 277 8.34 -24.79 27.71
CA GLY A 277 8.85 -23.42 27.56
C GLY A 277 10.31 -23.28 27.16
N ALA A 278 10.67 -22.01 26.93
CA ALA A 278 12.01 -21.41 26.89
C ALA A 278 13.05 -22.01 25.92
N GLN A 279 13.47 -21.22 24.91
CA GLN A 279 14.88 -20.86 24.60
C GLN A 279 15.00 -20.31 23.16
N THR A 280 15.14 -18.99 23.04
CA THR A 280 16.39 -18.26 22.66
C THR A 280 16.77 -18.32 21.17
N TRP A 281 16.52 -17.19 20.50
CA TRP A 281 17.02 -16.90 19.15
C TRP A 281 18.52 -16.58 19.20
N ARG A 282 19.31 -17.33 18.41
CA ARG A 282 20.76 -17.16 18.27
C ARG A 282 21.06 -16.67 16.85
N TRP A 283 21.56 -15.44 16.70
CA TRP A 283 22.08 -14.88 15.44
C TRP A 283 23.52 -14.40 15.60
N GLU A 284 24.48 -15.21 15.16
CA GLU A 284 25.82 -14.86 14.63
C GLU A 284 26.54 -16.18 14.28
N GLN A 285 27.33 -16.38 13.21
CA GLN A 285 28.19 -15.50 12.41
C GLN A 285 28.39 -16.03 10.97
N ALA A 286 28.86 -15.11 10.11
CA ALA A 286 29.89 -15.25 9.06
C ALA A 286 29.97 -16.49 8.16
N GLY A 287 29.98 -16.23 6.85
CA GLY A 287 31.02 -16.73 5.95
C GLY A 287 31.25 -18.24 5.87
N GLY A 288 30.32 -18.96 5.24
CA GLY A 288 30.57 -20.32 4.76
C GLY A 288 29.75 -20.60 3.50
N LYS A 289 30.41 -20.72 2.35
CA LYS A 289 29.77 -21.24 1.12
C LYS A 289 29.22 -22.63 1.42
N ARG A 290 27.91 -22.78 1.52
CA ARG A 290 27.26 -24.08 1.28
C ARG A 290 27.16 -24.26 -0.24
N PRO A 291 27.77 -25.30 -0.84
CA PRO A 291 27.50 -25.60 -2.23
C PRO A 291 26.01 -25.91 -2.34
N ARG A 292 25.32 -25.25 -3.28
CA ARG A 292 23.97 -25.66 -3.65
C ARG A 292 24.06 -27.13 -4.08
N PRO A 293 23.22 -28.04 -3.56
CA PRO A 293 23.09 -29.35 -4.18
C PRO A 293 22.71 -29.11 -5.65
N ALA A 294 23.45 -29.74 -6.56
CA ALA A 294 23.13 -29.72 -7.98
C ALA A 294 21.63 -30.03 -8.13
N GLY A 295 20.90 -29.13 -8.80
CA GLY A 295 19.49 -29.33 -9.05
C GLY A 295 19.29 -30.71 -9.65
N LYS A 296 18.43 -31.52 -9.04
CA LYS A 296 18.06 -32.80 -9.65
C LYS A 296 17.43 -32.49 -11.01
N PRO A 297 17.82 -33.19 -12.09
CA PRO A 297 17.19 -33.01 -13.40
C PRO A 297 15.70 -33.35 -13.31
N ILE A 298 14.88 -32.53 -13.97
CA ILE A 298 13.49 -32.89 -14.29
C ILE A 298 13.56 -34.00 -15.36
N PRO A 299 12.72 -35.05 -15.31
CA PRO A 299 12.74 -36.12 -16.31
C PRO A 299 12.29 -35.55 -17.66
N GLY A 300 13.13 -35.59 -18.70
CA GLY A 300 12.73 -35.03 -20.00
C GLY A 300 13.74 -35.06 -21.14
N ARG A 301 15.03 -34.70 -20.94
CA ARG A 301 16.17 -34.92 -21.88
C ARG A 301 17.45 -34.27 -21.33
N PRO A 302 18.48 -35.02 -20.90
CA PRO A 302 19.78 -34.46 -20.51
C PRO A 302 20.67 -34.24 -21.76
N GLY A 303 21.32 -33.08 -21.89
CA GLY A 303 22.54 -32.96 -22.70
C GLY A 303 22.69 -31.79 -23.68
N VAL A 304 21.76 -30.83 -23.77
CA VAL A 304 21.91 -29.71 -24.71
C VAL A 304 22.76 -28.59 -24.10
N ALA A 305 23.89 -28.28 -24.73
CA ALA A 305 24.74 -27.15 -24.37
C ALA A 305 23.99 -25.83 -24.62
N LYS A 306 23.96 -24.93 -23.62
CA LYS A 306 23.29 -23.63 -23.74
C LYS A 306 24.08 -22.75 -24.71
N ASP A 307 23.50 -22.45 -25.85
CA ASP A 307 24.05 -21.48 -26.79
C ASP A 307 23.15 -20.24 -26.85
N ALA A 308 23.64 -19.13 -26.29
CA ALA A 308 22.90 -17.86 -26.27
C ALA A 308 22.72 -17.27 -27.69
N ALA A 309 23.61 -17.58 -28.64
CA ALA A 309 23.48 -17.11 -30.02
C ALA A 309 22.39 -17.86 -30.80
N ALA A 310 22.02 -19.07 -30.36
CA ALA A 310 20.97 -19.89 -30.95
C ALA A 310 19.67 -19.93 -30.12
N THR A 311 19.53 -19.05 -29.11
CA THR A 311 18.35 -19.04 -28.21
C THR A 311 17.54 -17.76 -28.36
N ILE A 312 16.23 -17.89 -28.53
CA ILE A 312 15.27 -16.79 -28.49
C ILE A 312 14.55 -16.72 -27.14
N TYR A 313 14.11 -15.52 -26.78
CA TYR A 313 13.29 -15.21 -25.63
C TYR A 313 11.90 -14.75 -26.10
N ALA A 314 10.88 -15.53 -25.76
CA ALA A 314 9.49 -15.23 -26.10
C ALA A 314 8.73 -14.72 -24.86
N ARG A 315 8.20 -13.50 -24.93
CA ARG A 315 7.34 -12.82 -23.94
C ARG A 315 5.88 -12.85 -24.35
N ASN A 316 5.00 -12.62 -23.37
CA ASN A 316 3.54 -12.59 -23.55
C ASN A 316 2.95 -13.93 -23.99
N VAL A 317 3.57 -15.03 -23.56
CA VAL A 317 3.08 -16.38 -23.81
C VAL A 317 1.83 -16.62 -22.94
N PRO A 318 0.69 -17.05 -23.51
CA PRO A 318 -0.51 -17.36 -22.75
C PRO A 318 -0.22 -18.36 -21.61
N PHE A 319 -0.76 -18.13 -20.42
CA PHE A 319 -0.55 -19.03 -19.28
C PHE A 319 -1.11 -20.44 -19.53
N ALA A 320 -2.14 -20.55 -20.37
CA ALA A 320 -2.74 -21.81 -20.81
C ALA A 320 -1.98 -22.53 -21.94
N ALA A 321 -0.98 -21.89 -22.59
CA ALA A 321 -0.23 -22.53 -23.67
C ALA A 321 0.56 -23.73 -23.13
N THR A 322 0.45 -24.88 -23.79
CA THR A 322 1.22 -26.08 -23.45
C THR A 322 2.57 -26.09 -24.16
N GLU A 323 3.48 -26.99 -23.77
CA GLU A 323 4.77 -27.16 -24.45
C GLU A 323 4.57 -27.58 -25.92
N GLN A 324 3.55 -28.40 -26.19
CA GLN A 324 3.17 -28.82 -27.54
C GLN A 324 2.69 -27.65 -28.41
N ASP A 325 1.97 -26.68 -27.83
CA ASP A 325 1.52 -25.48 -28.56
C ASP A 325 2.69 -24.57 -28.94
N LEU A 326 3.69 -24.47 -28.05
CA LEU A 326 4.91 -23.71 -28.31
C LEU A 326 5.78 -24.39 -29.36
N GLU A 327 5.94 -25.71 -29.28
CA GLU A 327 6.65 -26.50 -30.28
C GLU A 327 5.98 -26.38 -31.67
N ALA A 328 4.65 -26.48 -31.75
CA ALA A 328 3.90 -26.31 -32.99
C ALA A 328 4.00 -24.89 -33.59
N PHE A 329 4.16 -23.87 -32.75
CA PHE A 329 4.31 -22.48 -33.20
C PHE A 329 5.73 -22.17 -33.70
N PHE A 330 6.76 -22.62 -32.97
CA PHE A 330 8.17 -22.34 -33.27
C PHE A 330 8.79 -23.32 -34.27
N SER A 331 8.25 -24.53 -34.44
CA SER A 331 8.71 -25.50 -35.45
C SER A 331 8.47 -25.06 -36.90
N LYS A 332 7.69 -23.98 -37.10
CA LYS A 332 7.48 -23.37 -38.42
C LYS A 332 8.73 -22.74 -39.01
N ILE A 333 9.72 -22.39 -38.18
CA ILE A 333 10.92 -21.66 -38.59
C ILE A 333 12.15 -22.58 -38.67
N GLY A 334 12.27 -23.54 -37.76
CA GLY A 334 13.43 -24.42 -37.69
C GLY A 334 13.28 -25.53 -36.67
N GLN A 335 14.29 -26.38 -36.58
CA GLN A 335 14.30 -27.50 -35.65
C GLN A 335 14.61 -27.00 -34.23
N ILE A 336 13.67 -27.22 -33.30
CA ILE A 336 13.83 -26.84 -31.90
C ILE A 336 14.65 -27.89 -31.17
N VAL A 337 15.67 -27.45 -30.44
CA VAL A 337 16.58 -28.29 -29.66
C VAL A 337 16.17 -28.34 -28.18
N ASP A 338 15.73 -27.23 -27.60
CA ASP A 338 15.25 -27.14 -26.22
C ASP A 338 14.17 -26.06 -26.07
N ILE A 339 13.11 -26.33 -25.29
CA ILE A 339 12.10 -25.34 -24.87
C ILE A 339 12.13 -25.24 -23.36
N ARG A 340 12.63 -24.12 -22.85
CA ARG A 340 12.70 -23.86 -21.42
C ARG A 340 11.61 -22.87 -21.02
N ARG A 341 10.68 -23.32 -20.18
CA ARG A 341 9.63 -22.48 -19.62
C ARG A 341 9.85 -22.25 -18.12
N PRO A 342 10.39 -21.09 -17.70
CA PRO A 342 10.54 -20.78 -16.28
C PRO A 342 9.18 -20.72 -15.58
N GLY A 343 9.06 -21.49 -14.50
CA GLY A 343 7.95 -21.42 -13.57
C GLY A 343 8.33 -20.67 -12.29
N ASP A 344 7.34 -20.25 -11.52
CA ASP A 344 7.55 -19.81 -10.14
C ASP A 344 7.88 -21.00 -9.21
N ASP A 345 8.12 -20.73 -7.92
CA ASP A 345 8.43 -21.75 -6.91
C ASP A 345 7.30 -22.80 -6.72
N LYS A 346 6.15 -22.62 -7.36
CA LYS A 346 4.99 -23.52 -7.38
C LYS A 346 4.76 -24.15 -8.76
N GLY A 347 5.69 -24.00 -9.71
CA GLY A 347 5.64 -24.57 -11.05
C GLY A 347 4.71 -23.85 -12.04
N ARG A 348 4.16 -22.68 -11.69
CA ARG A 348 3.24 -21.93 -12.57
C ARG A 348 4.02 -21.11 -13.60
N PRO A 349 3.60 -21.09 -14.87
CA PRO A 349 4.37 -20.45 -15.93
C PRO A 349 4.40 -18.93 -15.82
N LEU A 350 5.58 -18.31 -15.97
CA LEU A 350 5.78 -16.86 -15.80
C LEU A 350 5.44 -16.02 -17.05
N GLY A 351 4.66 -16.58 -17.98
CA GLY A 351 4.23 -15.88 -19.21
C GLY A 351 5.37 -15.60 -20.21
N HIS A 352 6.50 -16.30 -20.09
CA HIS A 352 7.62 -16.25 -21.02
C HIS A 352 8.30 -17.61 -21.15
N CYS A 353 9.02 -17.85 -22.25
CA CYS A 353 9.84 -19.04 -22.46
C CYS A 353 11.11 -18.72 -23.26
N PHE A 354 12.08 -19.62 -23.18
CA PHE A 354 13.29 -19.60 -24.01
C PHE A 354 13.23 -20.79 -24.96
N VAL A 355 13.53 -20.57 -26.23
CA VAL A 355 13.54 -21.61 -27.26
C VAL A 355 14.92 -21.61 -27.90
N GLN A 356 15.63 -22.73 -27.82
CA GLN A 356 16.94 -22.93 -28.44
C GLN A 356 16.77 -23.68 -29.76
N TYR A 357 17.26 -23.10 -30.85
CA TYR A 357 17.28 -23.72 -32.18
C TYR A 357 18.61 -24.44 -32.45
N GLY A 358 18.66 -25.21 -33.53
CA GLY A 358 19.87 -25.92 -33.96
C GLY A 358 20.97 -24.98 -34.48
N SER A 359 20.57 -23.80 -34.96
CA SER A 359 21.47 -22.81 -35.54
C SER A 359 21.12 -21.38 -35.10
N ALA A 360 22.13 -20.52 -34.98
CA ALA A 360 21.94 -19.08 -34.75
C ALA A 360 21.12 -18.39 -35.87
N GLY A 361 21.25 -18.87 -37.12
CA GLY A 361 20.47 -18.34 -38.24
C GLY A 361 18.97 -18.66 -38.16
N GLU A 362 18.60 -19.79 -37.52
CA GLU A 362 17.19 -20.15 -37.28
C GLU A 362 16.59 -19.30 -36.15
N ALA A 363 17.39 -18.97 -35.13
CA ALA A 363 17.00 -18.08 -34.04
C ALA A 363 16.72 -16.64 -34.53
N GLU A 364 17.54 -16.12 -35.44
CA GLU A 364 17.30 -14.81 -36.08
C GLU A 364 16.06 -14.83 -36.98
N ALA A 365 15.84 -15.91 -37.74
CA ALA A 365 14.64 -16.06 -38.56
C ALA A 365 13.35 -16.08 -37.70
N ALA A 366 13.42 -16.58 -36.46
CA ALA A 366 12.29 -16.62 -35.55
C ALA A 366 11.84 -15.23 -35.06
N LEU A 367 12.68 -14.19 -35.20
CA LEU A 367 12.27 -12.80 -34.95
C LEU A 367 11.19 -12.33 -35.95
N GLN A 368 11.06 -12.96 -37.12
CA GLN A 368 9.98 -12.66 -38.08
C GLN A 368 8.59 -13.06 -37.55
N LEU A 369 8.53 -13.93 -36.53
CA LEU A 369 7.28 -14.30 -35.85
C LEU A 369 6.92 -13.33 -34.71
N ASN A 370 7.70 -12.28 -34.49
CA ASN A 370 7.41 -11.27 -33.47
C ASN A 370 6.05 -10.60 -33.77
N GLN A 371 5.21 -10.49 -32.74
CA GLN A 371 3.82 -10.02 -32.78
C GLN A 371 2.80 -10.92 -33.49
N GLN A 372 3.16 -12.14 -33.90
CA GLN A 372 2.15 -13.10 -34.35
C GLN A 372 1.29 -13.63 -33.20
N LEU A 373 0.03 -13.92 -33.52
CA LEU A 373 -0.98 -14.34 -32.55
C LEU A 373 -0.81 -15.82 -32.18
N LEU A 374 -0.49 -16.08 -30.91
CA LEU A 374 -0.64 -17.41 -30.30
C LEU A 374 -1.85 -17.39 -29.35
N MET A 375 -2.85 -18.22 -29.63
CA MET A 375 -4.10 -18.31 -28.85
C MET A 375 -4.77 -16.95 -28.60
N GLY A 376 -4.76 -16.07 -29.62
CA GLY A 376 -5.38 -14.74 -29.56
C GLY A 376 -4.54 -13.66 -28.87
N ARG A 377 -3.27 -13.93 -28.51
CA ARG A 377 -2.35 -12.93 -27.95
C ARG A 377 -1.09 -12.76 -28.81
N PRO A 378 -0.63 -11.53 -29.06
CA PRO A 378 0.61 -11.30 -29.81
C PRO A 378 1.83 -11.69 -28.96
N ILE A 379 2.66 -12.62 -29.44
CA ILE A 379 3.91 -13.00 -28.77
C ILE A 379 5.00 -11.99 -29.09
N GLY A 380 5.75 -11.56 -28.07
CA GLY A 380 6.96 -10.76 -28.27
C GLY A 380 8.19 -11.66 -28.36
N ILE A 381 8.96 -11.64 -29.45
CA ILE A 381 10.18 -12.48 -29.60
C ILE A 381 11.42 -11.58 -29.67
N GLU A 382 12.42 -11.89 -28.87
CA GLU A 382 13.72 -11.22 -28.83
C GLU A 382 14.87 -12.24 -28.77
N MET A 383 16.09 -11.84 -29.15
CA MET A 383 17.27 -12.68 -28.94
C MET A 383 17.59 -12.81 -27.44
N ALA A 384 17.98 -13.99 -26.98
CA ALA A 384 18.33 -14.21 -25.58
C ALA A 384 19.65 -13.49 -25.23
N ALA A 385 19.56 -12.38 -24.50
CA ALA A 385 20.75 -11.67 -24.03
C ALA A 385 21.54 -12.51 -23.01
N ASN A 386 22.86 -12.59 -23.21
CA ASN A 386 23.79 -13.24 -22.29
C ASN A 386 23.70 -12.51 -20.94
N ARG A 387 23.20 -13.18 -19.89
CA ARG A 387 22.90 -12.52 -18.60
C ARG A 387 24.18 -12.21 -17.83
N SER A 388 24.79 -11.08 -18.18
CA SER A 388 25.59 -10.25 -17.29
C SER A 388 25.10 -8.82 -17.43
N SER A 389 24.46 -8.31 -16.38
CA SER A 389 23.82 -6.99 -16.22
C SER A 389 22.41 -6.83 -16.85
N GLY A 390 21.39 -6.85 -15.98
CA GLY A 390 20.08 -6.26 -16.26
C GLY A 390 19.90 -4.98 -15.43
N PRO A 391 19.13 -4.00 -15.89
CA PRO A 391 18.89 -2.76 -15.15
C PRO A 391 18.06 -3.01 -13.87
N PRO A 392 18.19 -2.15 -12.85
CA PRO A 392 17.45 -2.30 -11.58
C PRO A 392 15.94 -2.13 -11.78
N ALA A 393 15.16 -2.60 -10.79
CA ALA A 393 13.72 -2.41 -10.76
C ALA A 393 13.36 -0.90 -10.81
N PRO A 394 12.26 -0.53 -11.47
CA PRO A 394 11.82 0.86 -11.54
C PRO A 394 11.53 1.41 -10.12
N SER A 395 11.91 2.67 -9.88
CA SER A 395 11.59 3.43 -8.68
C SER A 395 10.08 3.45 -8.43
N GLY A 396 9.67 3.47 -7.15
CA GLY A 396 8.26 3.59 -6.75
C GLY A 396 7.47 2.28 -6.57
N LYS A 397 8.07 1.09 -6.75
CA LYS A 397 7.41 -0.18 -6.38
C LYS A 397 7.91 -0.71 -5.03
N PRO A 398 7.02 -1.02 -4.07
CA PRO A 398 7.42 -1.60 -2.79
C PRO A 398 8.13 -2.94 -3.02
N VAL A 399 9.33 -3.08 -2.46
CA VAL A 399 9.98 -4.39 -2.42
C VAL A 399 9.53 -5.11 -1.16
N GLY A 400 9.01 -6.34 -1.32
CA GLY A 400 8.38 -7.11 -0.23
C GLY A 400 9.27 -7.43 0.98
N SER A 401 10.54 -7.07 0.96
CA SER A 401 11.48 -7.19 2.08
C SER A 401 11.95 -5.85 2.65
N CYS A 402 11.40 -4.73 2.19
CA CYS A 402 11.86 -3.39 2.57
C CYS A 402 11.32 -2.99 3.95
N TRP A 403 12.21 -2.73 4.90
CA TRP A 403 11.86 -2.39 6.28
C TRP A 403 11.17 -1.03 6.46
N PHE A 404 11.42 -0.11 5.52
CA PHE A 404 10.92 1.28 5.54
C PHE A 404 9.62 1.48 4.74
N CYS A 405 9.21 0.51 3.92
CA CYS A 405 7.93 0.60 3.24
C CYS A 405 6.81 0.38 4.27
N LEU A 406 5.98 1.39 4.52
CA LEU A 406 4.82 1.29 5.42
C LEU A 406 3.82 0.21 4.98
N SER A 407 3.84 -0.18 3.70
CA SER A 407 3.07 -1.29 3.15
C SER A 407 3.62 -2.67 3.54
N ASN A 408 4.83 -2.76 4.11
CA ASN A 408 5.42 -4.00 4.57
C ASN A 408 4.87 -4.36 5.97
N PRO A 409 4.23 -5.53 6.16
CA PRO A 409 3.74 -5.99 7.46
C PRO A 409 4.81 -6.07 8.56
N SER A 410 6.10 -6.17 8.19
CA SER A 410 7.20 -6.20 9.15
C SER A 410 7.76 -4.81 9.48
N CYS A 411 7.17 -3.72 8.98
CA CYS A 411 7.59 -2.36 9.26
C CYS A 411 7.27 -2.01 10.73
N ALA A 412 8.21 -1.38 11.42
CA ALA A 412 8.07 -0.99 12.82
C ALA A 412 7.21 0.28 12.97
N VAL A 413 5.91 0.16 12.67
CA VAL A 413 4.96 1.29 12.62
C VAL A 413 4.84 2.06 13.94
N TRP A 414 5.14 1.44 15.08
CA TRP A 414 5.11 2.10 16.39
C TRP A 414 6.18 3.18 16.56
N LEU A 415 7.27 3.11 15.79
CA LEU A 415 8.33 4.14 15.78
C LEU A 415 7.93 5.40 14.99
N VAL A 416 6.85 5.36 14.20
CA VAL A 416 6.41 6.49 13.37
C VAL A 416 5.88 7.61 14.27
N ALA A 417 6.48 8.80 14.14
CA ALA A 417 6.17 9.99 14.93
C ALA A 417 5.21 10.96 14.22
N SER A 418 5.40 11.19 12.93
CA SER A 418 4.56 12.09 12.12
C SER A 418 4.48 11.56 10.68
N VAL A 419 3.35 11.77 10.00
CA VAL A 419 3.12 11.27 8.63
C VAL A 419 2.49 12.34 7.75
N GLY A 420 3.26 12.84 6.79
CA GLY A 420 2.85 13.79 5.77
C GLY A 420 2.19 13.12 4.56
N GLN A 421 2.18 13.81 3.44
CA GLN A 421 1.58 13.35 2.17
C GLN A 421 2.51 12.44 1.36
N GLU A 422 3.81 12.70 1.42
CA GLU A 422 4.88 12.11 0.58
C GLU A 422 6.05 11.56 1.43
N ALA A 423 6.19 12.00 2.68
CA ALA A 423 7.22 11.60 3.63
C ALA A 423 6.66 11.46 5.05
N TYR A 424 7.41 10.78 5.91
CA TYR A 424 7.09 10.59 7.31
C TYR A 424 8.34 10.63 8.19
N LEU A 425 8.14 10.93 9.47
CA LEU A 425 9.15 10.88 10.52
C LEU A 425 8.96 9.61 11.35
N ALA A 426 10.05 8.90 11.63
CA ALA A 426 10.07 7.79 12.57
C ALA A 426 11.32 7.84 13.43
N LEU A 427 11.29 7.29 14.65
CA LEU A 427 12.51 7.10 15.42
C LEU A 427 13.39 6.01 14.83
N ASP A 428 14.70 6.15 14.97
CA ASP A 428 15.64 5.09 14.62
C ASP A 428 15.50 3.94 15.63
N LYS A 429 15.47 2.70 15.12
CA LYS A 429 15.35 1.48 15.94
C LYS A 429 16.57 1.25 16.85
N ALA A 430 17.70 1.82 16.47
CA ALA A 430 18.94 1.84 17.21
C ALA A 430 19.29 3.30 17.53
N PRO A 431 18.56 3.97 18.44
CA PRO A 431 18.75 5.40 18.66
C PRO A 431 20.11 5.71 19.28
N MET A 432 20.87 6.63 18.66
CA MET A 432 22.12 7.15 19.25
C MET A 432 21.81 8.17 20.35
N HIS A 433 20.70 8.86 20.19
CA HIS A 433 20.10 9.82 21.10
C HIS A 433 18.60 9.47 21.25
N PRO A 434 17.96 9.68 22.42
CA PRO A 434 16.52 9.41 22.63
C PRO A 434 15.56 10.04 21.60
N GLN A 435 16.00 11.11 20.95
CA GLN A 435 15.25 11.84 19.92
C GLN A 435 15.86 11.70 18.51
N HIS A 436 16.72 10.70 18.29
CA HIS A 436 17.23 10.35 16.95
C HIS A 436 16.06 9.90 16.07
N CYS A 437 15.79 10.66 15.02
CA CYS A 437 14.73 10.34 14.06
C CYS A 437 15.25 10.24 12.62
N LEU A 438 14.41 9.65 11.79
CA LEU A 438 14.62 9.42 10.37
C LEU A 438 13.52 10.14 9.59
N ILE A 439 13.87 10.89 8.54
CA ILE A 439 12.92 11.31 7.50
C ILE A 439 12.98 10.28 6.37
N ILE A 440 11.81 9.75 6.02
CA ILE A 440 11.68 8.66 5.05
C ILE A 440 10.55 9.02 4.08
N PRO A 441 10.75 8.94 2.75
CA PRO A 441 9.66 9.09 1.79
C PRO A 441 8.73 7.88 1.87
N ILE A 442 7.44 8.10 1.64
CA ILE A 442 6.42 7.05 1.69
C ILE A 442 6.64 6.05 0.54
N GLU A 443 6.86 6.54 -0.68
CA GLU A 443 7.20 5.68 -1.82
C GLU A 443 8.67 5.20 -1.75
N HIS A 444 8.93 4.05 -2.38
CA HIS A 444 10.26 3.46 -2.41
C HIS A 444 11.17 4.20 -3.40
N PHE A 445 11.91 5.17 -2.87
CA PHE A 445 12.97 5.87 -3.59
C PHE A 445 14.35 5.41 -3.11
N PRO A 446 15.33 5.21 -4.00
CA PRO A 446 16.68 4.79 -3.62
C PRO A 446 17.49 5.81 -2.81
N SER A 447 17.24 7.10 -3.03
CA SER A 447 17.93 8.22 -2.36
C SER A 447 17.12 9.51 -2.40
N SER A 448 17.53 10.50 -1.62
CA SER A 448 16.91 11.84 -1.61
C SER A 448 16.96 12.54 -2.97
N LEU A 449 17.96 12.21 -3.80
CA LEU A 449 18.14 12.79 -5.12
C LEU A 449 17.23 12.17 -6.20
N SER A 450 16.63 11.01 -5.89
CA SER A 450 15.68 10.30 -6.76
C SER A 450 14.21 10.65 -6.50
N LEU A 451 13.95 11.51 -5.52
CA LEU A 451 12.61 11.93 -5.13
C LEU A 451 11.91 12.73 -6.23
N THR A 452 10.58 12.65 -6.24
CA THR A 452 9.73 13.61 -6.96
C THR A 452 9.89 15.02 -6.37
N PRO A 453 9.59 16.09 -7.13
CA PRO A 453 9.62 17.45 -6.60
C PRO A 453 8.73 17.65 -5.36
N SER A 454 7.57 16.99 -5.29
CA SER A 454 6.65 17.04 -4.14
C SER A 454 7.26 16.36 -2.92
N ALA A 455 7.74 15.12 -3.06
CA ALA A 455 8.36 14.39 -1.95
C ALA A 455 9.60 15.09 -1.41
N ARG A 456 10.41 15.66 -2.29
CA ARG A 456 11.57 16.46 -1.87
C ARG A 456 11.17 17.71 -1.10
N ALA A 457 10.16 18.43 -1.55
CA ALA A 457 9.69 19.64 -0.87
C ALA A 457 9.23 19.31 0.56
N GLU A 458 8.44 18.26 0.74
CA GLU A 458 7.95 17.86 2.06
C GLU A 458 9.07 17.33 2.96
N MET A 459 10.03 16.57 2.43
CA MET A 459 11.20 16.14 3.22
C MET A 459 12.05 17.34 3.71
N LEU A 460 12.20 18.39 2.89
CA LEU A 460 12.88 19.61 3.30
C LEU A 460 12.11 20.38 4.38
N GLU A 461 10.78 20.42 4.29
CA GLU A 461 9.92 21.00 5.33
C GLU A 461 10.05 20.25 6.65
N TYR A 462 10.03 18.91 6.62
CA TYR A 462 10.26 18.09 7.80
C TYR A 462 11.65 18.34 8.40
N MET A 463 12.69 18.44 7.57
CA MET A 463 14.04 18.70 8.04
C MET A 463 14.14 20.08 8.71
N ALA A 464 13.47 21.09 8.17
CA ALA A 464 13.38 22.42 8.77
C ALA A 464 12.60 22.42 10.08
N ALA A 465 11.50 21.66 10.17
CA ALA A 465 10.70 21.48 11.37
C ALA A 465 11.50 20.80 12.49
N VAL A 466 12.20 19.70 12.19
CA VAL A 466 13.06 19.00 13.14
C VAL A 466 14.21 19.89 13.60
N ARG A 467 14.79 20.71 12.71
CA ARG A 467 15.81 21.70 13.10
C ARG A 467 15.27 22.69 14.15
N ARG A 468 14.10 23.30 13.91
CA ARG A 468 13.46 24.22 14.87
C ARG A 468 13.14 23.53 16.19
N PHE A 469 12.66 22.29 16.12
CA PHE A 469 12.39 21.47 17.30
C PHE A 469 13.65 21.24 18.14
N TYR A 470 14.76 20.83 17.54
CA TYR A 470 16.02 20.64 18.26
C TYR A 470 16.57 21.95 18.81
N GLU A 471 16.45 23.06 18.07
CA GLU A 471 16.81 24.39 18.56
C GLU A 471 16.02 24.80 19.81
N SER A 472 14.71 24.48 19.85
CA SER A 472 13.83 24.71 21.01
C SER A 472 14.27 23.93 22.27
N LYS A 473 15.05 22.86 22.09
CA LYS A 473 15.62 22.03 23.17
C LYS A 473 17.07 22.39 23.49
N GLY A 474 17.62 23.44 22.89
CA GLY A 474 19.02 23.84 23.09
C GLY A 474 20.02 23.01 22.29
N CYS A 475 19.57 22.13 21.40
CA CYS A 475 20.41 21.32 20.53
C CYS A 475 20.51 21.94 19.12
N ALA A 476 21.34 21.35 18.28
CA ALA A 476 21.44 21.60 16.85
C ALA A 476 21.31 20.29 16.09
N LEU A 477 20.77 20.36 14.87
CA LEU A 477 20.62 19.20 14.00
C LEU A 477 21.96 18.88 13.32
N VAL A 478 22.40 17.64 13.49
CA VAL A 478 23.43 17.03 12.64
C VAL A 478 22.84 15.77 12.04
N GLY A 479 22.89 15.65 10.71
CA GLY A 479 22.26 14.54 10.02
C GLY A 479 23.16 13.93 8.96
N PHE A 480 22.75 12.79 8.41
CA PHE A 480 23.42 12.20 7.25
C PHE A 480 22.51 11.30 6.44
N GLU A 481 22.83 11.16 5.16
CA GLU A 481 22.30 10.16 4.25
C GLU A 481 23.46 9.40 3.61
N ARG A 482 23.23 8.12 3.33
CA ARG A 482 24.12 7.32 2.50
C ARG A 482 23.34 6.55 1.45
N PHE A 483 23.68 6.79 0.19
CA PHE A 483 23.12 6.08 -0.94
C PHE A 483 24.14 5.11 -1.54
N MET A 484 23.77 3.83 -1.65
CA MET A 484 24.50 2.78 -2.35
C MET A 484 23.53 1.95 -3.19
N ARG A 485 23.93 1.49 -4.38
CA ARG A 485 23.10 0.61 -5.21
C ARG A 485 23.21 -0.84 -4.74
N LEU A 486 22.29 -1.25 -3.88
CA LEU A 486 22.14 -2.65 -3.51
C LEU A 486 21.55 -3.48 -4.67
N ARG A 487 22.43 -4.10 -5.46
CA ARG A 487 22.08 -4.85 -6.68
C ARG A 487 21.35 -6.19 -6.46
N ARG A 488 21.17 -6.65 -5.21
CA ARG A 488 20.66 -8.00 -4.90
C ARG A 488 19.48 -8.07 -3.91
N MET A 489 19.05 -6.97 -3.29
CA MET A 489 18.06 -7.00 -2.19
C MET A 489 16.95 -5.94 -2.30
N GLY A 490 16.55 -5.55 -3.51
CA GLY A 490 15.42 -4.64 -3.67
C GLY A 490 15.74 -3.14 -3.58
N GLY A 491 17.01 -2.76 -3.60
CA GLY A 491 17.42 -1.35 -3.48
C GLY A 491 17.45 -0.84 -2.04
N ASN A 492 18.13 0.28 -1.84
CA ASN A 492 18.00 1.07 -0.61
C ASN A 492 16.62 1.74 -0.63
N HIS A 493 15.98 1.88 0.53
CA HIS A 493 14.92 2.89 0.69
C HIS A 493 15.59 4.12 1.29
N CYS A 494 15.37 5.27 0.68
CA CYS A 494 15.88 6.55 1.14
C CYS A 494 15.51 6.79 2.60
N HIS A 495 16.49 7.10 3.44
CA HIS A 495 16.25 7.59 4.78
C HIS A 495 17.35 8.56 5.17
N ILE A 496 16.97 9.67 5.78
CA ILE A 496 17.91 10.69 6.28
C ILE A 496 17.90 10.60 7.80
N ASN A 497 19.08 10.37 8.39
CA ASN A 497 19.25 10.32 9.84
C ASN A 497 19.37 11.74 10.36
N LEU A 498 18.59 12.08 11.38
CA LEU A 498 18.59 13.38 12.05
C LEU A 498 18.84 13.20 13.54
N VAL A 499 19.96 13.71 14.02
CA VAL A 499 20.40 13.53 15.41
C VAL A 499 20.55 14.91 16.07
N PRO A 500 19.93 15.12 17.24
CA PRO A 500 20.17 16.32 18.02
C PRO A 500 21.52 16.20 18.71
N VAL A 501 22.29 17.28 18.63
CA VAL A 501 23.61 17.40 19.24
C VAL A 501 23.65 18.72 20.01
N ASP A 502 24.21 18.74 21.22
CA ASP A 502 24.42 19.98 21.97
C ASP A 502 25.18 21.02 21.13
N LYS A 503 24.77 22.29 21.17
CA LYS A 503 25.30 23.33 20.27
C LYS A 503 26.83 23.43 20.28
N GLU A 504 27.46 23.27 21.44
CA GLU A 504 28.91 23.30 21.60
C GLU A 504 29.61 22.16 20.85
N ARG A 505 29.06 20.95 20.95
CA ARG A 505 29.58 19.75 20.27
C ARG A 505 29.25 19.77 18.78
N ALA A 506 28.07 20.28 18.43
CA ALA A 506 27.63 20.42 17.04
C ALA A 506 28.54 21.37 16.25
N ALA A 507 29.13 22.38 16.88
CA ALA A 507 30.10 23.27 16.26
C ALA A 507 31.36 22.53 15.77
N LEU A 508 31.69 21.38 16.37
CA LEU A 508 32.81 20.52 15.98
C LEU A 508 32.46 19.55 14.84
N ALA A 509 31.19 19.45 14.44
CA ALA A 509 30.71 18.42 13.52
C ALA A 509 31.47 18.42 12.19
N ARG A 510 31.70 19.61 11.60
CA ARG A 510 32.42 19.74 10.33
C ARG A 510 33.82 19.14 10.41
N GLY A 511 34.61 19.57 11.40
CA GLY A 511 35.98 19.09 11.60
C GLY A 511 36.02 17.59 11.89
N ALA A 512 35.08 17.08 12.70
CA ALA A 512 35.00 15.66 13.02
C ALA A 512 34.71 14.80 11.78
N PHE A 513 33.81 15.24 10.88
CA PHE A 513 33.54 14.55 9.62
C PHE A 513 34.76 14.58 8.68
N GLU A 514 35.42 15.73 8.53
CA GLU A 514 36.60 15.89 7.69
C GLU A 514 37.79 15.04 8.19
N GLU A 515 38.06 15.05 9.50
CA GLU A 515 39.12 14.25 10.14
C GLU A 515 38.83 12.75 10.01
N ALA A 516 37.60 12.31 10.26
CA ALA A 516 37.21 10.92 10.14
C ALA A 516 37.27 10.41 8.69
N ALA A 517 36.91 11.25 7.71
CA ALA A 517 37.03 10.91 6.30
C ALA A 517 38.50 10.75 5.89
N GLN A 518 39.36 11.67 6.34
CA GLN A 518 40.79 11.61 6.09
C GLN A 518 41.40 10.34 6.70
N GLY A 519 40.99 9.95 7.91
CA GLY A 519 41.40 8.70 8.54
C GLY A 519 41.00 7.44 7.77
N ASP A 520 39.87 7.49 7.06
CA ASP A 520 39.37 6.39 6.21
C ASP A 520 39.90 6.46 4.76
N GLY A 521 40.74 7.46 4.45
CA GLY A 521 41.40 7.58 3.15
C GLY A 521 40.54 8.20 2.04
N PHE A 522 39.52 8.99 2.39
CA PHE A 522 38.73 9.78 1.43
C PHE A 522 38.57 11.23 1.90
N SER A 523 37.99 12.08 1.05
CA SER A 523 37.75 13.48 1.37
C SER A 523 36.27 13.82 1.23
N LEU A 524 35.83 14.79 2.04
CA LEU A 524 34.52 15.40 1.96
C LEU A 524 34.65 16.79 1.36
N THR A 525 33.73 17.14 0.46
CA THR A 525 33.65 18.46 -0.14
C THR A 525 32.56 19.27 0.55
N HIS A 526 32.88 20.51 0.92
CA HIS A 526 31.93 21.44 1.51
C HIS A 526 31.03 22.08 0.44
N LEU A 527 29.74 22.08 0.70
CA LEU A 527 28.72 22.72 -0.10
C LEU A 527 27.94 23.68 0.79
N SER A 528 28.10 24.99 0.57
CA SER A 528 27.47 26.04 1.37
C SER A 528 25.96 26.20 1.14
N SER A 529 25.39 25.45 0.20
CA SER A 529 23.97 25.49 -0.15
C SER A 529 23.17 24.49 0.69
N THR A 530 21.93 24.85 1.01
CA THR A 530 20.89 23.93 1.53
C THR A 530 20.10 23.24 0.41
N ASP A 531 20.32 23.64 -0.84
CA ASP A 531 19.58 23.13 -2.00
C ASP A 531 20.13 21.76 -2.45
N TRP A 532 19.27 20.74 -2.40
CA TRP A 532 19.58 19.39 -2.87
C TRP A 532 19.77 19.32 -4.39
N ASN A 533 19.31 20.31 -5.17
CA ASN A 533 19.67 20.40 -6.58
C ASN A 533 21.18 20.61 -6.75
N ALA A 534 21.79 21.47 -5.92
CA ALA A 534 23.23 21.68 -5.95
C ALA A 534 23.99 20.42 -5.54
N LEU A 535 23.46 19.65 -4.59
CA LEU A 535 24.00 18.33 -4.25
C LEU A 535 23.91 17.37 -5.43
N ARG A 536 22.77 17.32 -6.13
CA ARG A 536 22.59 16.51 -7.34
C ARG A 536 23.56 16.88 -8.46
N ASP A 537 23.75 18.17 -8.71
CA ASP A 537 24.68 18.64 -9.73
C ASP A 537 26.13 18.27 -9.37
N ALA A 538 26.44 18.24 -8.06
CA ALA A 538 27.75 17.89 -7.54
C ALA A 538 28.03 16.37 -7.56
N VAL A 539 27.06 15.52 -7.19
CA VAL A 539 27.27 14.06 -7.12
C VAL A 539 26.87 13.33 -8.40
N GLY A 540 26.02 13.92 -9.25
CA GLY A 540 25.49 13.31 -10.46
C GLY A 540 24.69 12.04 -10.16
N ASP A 541 24.88 11.03 -11.00
CA ASP A 541 24.24 9.72 -10.86
C ASP A 541 25.07 8.74 -10.02
N GLU A 542 26.13 9.15 -9.32
CA GLU A 542 26.95 8.22 -8.54
C GLU A 542 26.33 7.86 -7.18
N GLU A 543 26.87 6.83 -6.53
CA GLU A 543 26.60 6.58 -5.11
C GLU A 543 27.21 7.71 -4.29
N PHE A 544 26.67 8.02 -3.11
CA PHE A 544 27.16 9.16 -2.33
C PHE A 544 26.94 9.01 -0.84
N PHE A 545 27.74 9.76 -0.08
CA PHE A 545 27.48 10.08 1.31
C PHE A 545 27.34 11.59 1.45
N VAL A 546 26.37 12.03 2.25
CA VAL A 546 26.21 13.45 2.60
C VAL A 546 25.92 13.58 4.09
N ALA A 547 26.63 14.50 4.75
CA ALA A 547 26.33 14.96 6.10
C ALA A 547 25.73 16.36 6.04
N PHE A 548 24.68 16.58 6.84
CA PHE A 548 23.98 17.84 6.99
C PHE A 548 24.46 18.52 8.28
N LEU A 549 25.02 19.72 8.14
CA LEU A 549 25.65 20.46 9.23
C LEU A 549 24.68 21.43 9.92
N PRO A 550 24.97 21.85 11.17
CA PRO A 550 24.13 22.78 11.94
C PRO A 550 23.83 24.11 11.24
N ASP A 551 24.78 24.63 10.46
CA ASP A 551 24.63 25.89 9.72
C ASP A 551 23.74 25.74 8.47
N GLY A 552 23.36 24.52 8.10
CA GLY A 552 22.58 24.22 6.89
C GLY A 552 23.43 23.83 5.69
N SER A 553 24.75 23.97 5.79
CA SER A 553 25.66 23.49 4.76
C SER A 553 25.77 21.97 4.77
N MET A 554 26.33 21.41 3.71
CA MET A 554 26.51 19.98 3.53
C MET A 554 27.99 19.63 3.35
N LEU A 555 28.39 18.46 3.82
CA LEU A 555 29.64 17.79 3.45
C LEU A 555 29.29 16.55 2.65
N TYR A 556 29.82 16.40 1.44
CA TYR A 556 29.49 15.24 0.61
C TYR A 556 30.74 14.59 0.01
N THR A 557 30.58 13.33 -0.41
CA THR A 557 31.55 12.66 -1.28
C THR A 557 30.83 11.72 -2.23
N GLN A 558 31.35 11.61 -3.45
CA GLN A 558 30.93 10.59 -4.41
C GLN A 558 31.60 9.28 -4.03
N ILE A 559 30.85 8.19 -4.12
CA ILE A 559 31.32 6.83 -3.90
C ILE A 559 31.36 6.19 -5.29
N GLY A 560 32.57 6.10 -5.87
CA GLY A 560 32.75 5.44 -7.16
C GLY A 560 32.49 3.93 -7.09
N ARG A 561 32.20 3.29 -8.23
CA ARG A 561 31.89 1.85 -8.34
C ARG A 561 32.88 0.89 -7.66
N ASP A 562 34.15 1.28 -7.54
CA ASP A 562 35.22 0.46 -6.97
C ASP A 562 35.77 1.02 -5.64
N GLN A 563 35.20 2.13 -5.14
CA GLN A 563 35.59 2.70 -3.85
C GLN A 563 34.85 2.03 -2.70
N LYS A 564 35.61 1.68 -1.65
CA LYS A 564 35.03 1.20 -0.40
C LYS A 564 34.71 2.41 0.47
N HIS A 565 33.44 2.62 0.78
CA HIS A 565 33.00 3.59 1.78
C HIS A 565 32.45 2.83 3.01
N PRO A 566 32.96 3.10 4.24
CA PRO A 566 32.49 2.43 5.45
C PRO A 566 30.98 2.59 5.66
N MET A 567 30.30 1.50 6.02
CA MET A 567 28.84 1.48 6.18
C MET A 567 28.38 2.25 7.42
N ASP A 568 29.24 2.33 8.42
CA ASP A 568 29.04 2.90 9.75
C ASP A 568 29.54 4.35 9.86
N PHE A 569 30.17 4.91 8.81
CA PHE A 569 30.83 6.22 8.84
C PHE A 569 30.01 7.32 9.54
N GLY A 570 28.76 7.56 9.08
CA GLY A 570 27.91 8.62 9.65
C GLY A 570 27.60 8.41 11.14
N ARG A 571 27.31 7.17 11.54
CA ARG A 571 27.05 6.81 12.95
C ARG A 571 28.33 6.88 13.77
N ARG A 572 29.48 6.49 13.21
CA ARG A 572 30.77 6.54 13.89
C ARG A 572 31.16 7.97 14.25
N VAL A 573 31.03 8.89 13.30
CA VAL A 573 31.32 10.31 13.52
C VAL A 573 30.34 10.92 14.52
N LEU A 574 29.03 10.66 14.36
CA LEU A 574 28.03 11.17 15.32
C LEU A 574 28.21 10.61 16.73
N GLY A 575 28.65 9.36 16.87
CA GLY A 575 28.92 8.73 18.18
C GLY A 575 30.05 9.45 18.90
N GLN A 576 31.11 9.83 18.16
CA GLN A 576 32.20 10.65 18.69
C GLN A 576 31.70 12.05 19.12
N ILE A 577 30.93 12.72 18.26
CA ILE A 577 30.38 14.06 18.56
C ILE A 577 29.45 14.02 19.79
N LEU A 578 28.63 12.98 19.94
CA LEU A 578 27.74 12.79 21.09
C LEU A 578 28.46 12.37 22.37
N GLY A 579 29.76 12.04 22.32
CA GLY A 579 30.49 11.48 23.46
C GLY A 579 30.03 10.06 23.83
N SER A 580 29.48 9.33 22.87
CA SER A 580 29.02 7.94 22.98
C SER A 580 29.65 7.09 21.87
N PRO A 581 30.99 6.93 21.82
CA PRO A 581 31.68 6.19 20.78
C PRO A 581 31.36 4.69 20.77
N GLU A 582 30.76 4.15 21.83
CA GLU A 582 30.22 2.80 21.89
C GLU A 582 28.96 2.63 21.01
N LYS A 583 28.23 3.71 20.71
CA LYS A 583 26.97 3.65 19.95
C LYS A 583 27.15 3.57 18.42
N VAL A 584 28.31 3.13 17.95
CA VAL A 584 28.64 3.02 16.51
C VAL A 584 27.84 1.89 15.86
N HIS A 585 27.75 0.74 16.53
CA HIS A 585 27.07 -0.43 15.99
C HIS A 585 25.59 -0.42 16.35
N PRO A 586 24.67 -0.52 15.37
CA PRO A 586 23.23 -0.49 15.63
C PRO A 586 22.78 -1.54 16.67
N LYS A 587 23.43 -2.71 16.70
CA LYS A 587 23.10 -3.79 17.65
C LYS A 587 23.27 -3.38 19.12
N GLU A 588 24.21 -2.50 19.40
CA GLU A 588 24.55 -2.04 20.75
C GLU A 588 23.60 -0.93 21.24
N CYS A 589 22.79 -0.37 20.33
CA CYS A 589 21.84 0.70 20.63
C CYS A 589 20.38 0.23 20.58
N MET A 590 20.10 -1.04 20.25
CA MET A 590 18.73 -1.55 20.20
C MET A 590 18.15 -1.60 21.60
N VAL A 591 16.95 -1.06 21.75
CA VAL A 591 16.20 -1.08 23.00
C VAL A 591 15.03 -2.05 22.89
N SER A 592 14.40 -2.36 24.02
CA SER A 592 13.19 -3.20 24.05
C SER A 592 12.05 -2.52 23.28
N ARG A 593 11.08 -3.29 22.80
CA ARG A 593 9.92 -2.72 22.08
C ARG A 593 9.14 -1.75 22.97
N GLU A 594 9.04 -2.06 24.25
CA GLU A 594 8.38 -1.22 25.25
C GLU A 594 9.11 0.13 25.38
N GLU A 595 10.44 0.13 25.41
CA GLU A 595 11.25 1.35 25.41
C GLU A 595 11.14 2.11 24.08
N GLU A 596 11.10 1.42 22.93
CA GLU A 596 10.85 2.01 21.61
C GLU A 596 9.53 2.79 21.60
N GLU A 597 8.45 2.20 22.10
CA GLU A 597 7.11 2.80 22.18
C GLU A 597 7.09 4.03 23.12
N VAL A 598 7.78 3.96 24.26
CA VAL A 598 7.91 5.09 25.19
C VAL A 598 8.70 6.24 24.57
N LEU A 599 9.82 5.96 23.93
CA LEU A 599 10.62 6.97 23.23
C LEU A 599 9.83 7.61 22.08
N ALA A 600 9.11 6.80 21.31
CA ALA A 600 8.29 7.29 20.22
C ALA A 600 7.15 8.18 20.71
N GLN A 601 6.47 7.80 21.78
CA GLN A 601 5.41 8.63 22.37
C GLN A 601 5.96 9.95 22.95
N SER A 602 7.08 9.88 23.68
CA SER A 602 7.75 11.07 24.22
C SER A 602 8.18 12.05 23.13
N PHE A 603 8.71 11.53 22.02
CA PHE A 603 9.07 12.34 20.86
C PHE A 603 7.83 12.99 20.22
N LYS A 604 6.75 12.23 20.01
CA LYS A 604 5.48 12.74 19.45
C LYS A 604 4.95 13.92 20.26
N ASP A 605 4.87 13.75 21.57
CA ASP A 605 4.34 14.76 22.47
C ASP A 605 5.21 16.04 22.45
N ALA A 606 6.53 15.87 22.37
CA ALA A 606 7.47 17.00 22.30
C ALA A 606 7.50 17.68 20.93
N PHE A 607 7.31 16.94 19.83
CA PHE A 607 7.39 17.43 18.46
C PHE A 607 6.09 18.07 17.97
N LYS A 608 4.96 17.82 18.65
CA LYS A 608 3.61 18.24 18.25
C LYS A 608 3.48 19.69 17.76
N ASP A 609 4.11 20.65 18.43
CA ASP A 609 4.01 22.07 18.08
C ASP A 609 4.88 22.47 16.87
N HIS A 610 5.77 21.58 16.45
CA HIS A 610 6.67 21.75 15.31
C HIS A 610 6.27 20.87 14.12
N ASP A 611 5.29 19.99 14.30
CA ASP A 611 4.83 19.06 13.28
C ASP A 611 4.19 19.82 12.10
N ILE A 612 4.49 19.38 10.89
CA ILE A 612 3.99 19.98 9.64
C ILE A 612 2.80 19.20 9.06
N ALA A 613 2.49 18.03 9.62
CA ALA A 613 1.45 17.11 9.16
C ALA A 613 0.04 17.42 9.66
#